data_AF-A0A433VUD5-F1
#
_entry.id   AF-A0A433VUD5-F1
#
_cell.length_a   1.000
_cell.length_b   1.000
_cell.length_c   1.000
_cell.angle_alpha   90.00
_cell.angle_beta   90.00
_cell.angle_gamma   90.00
#
_symmetry.space_group_name_H-M   'P 1'
#
loop_
_entity.id
_entity.type
_entity.pdbx_description
1 polymer ?
#
loop_
_entity_poly.entity_id
_entity_poly.type
_entity_poly.pdbx_seq_one_letter_code
_entity_poly.pdbx_strand_id
1 'polypeptide(L)'
;MAPSSDDLAPSSDDLVPSSDDLVPSSDDLVPSSDDLAPSSDDWELLLAIAAAVRNKSKVSTQVMEATILQVCEGRFLSHKQLQELLGRSYNTLRLGYLSKMVKMGQLELRYPNKLTHPDQAYSTKK
;
A
#
# COMPACT_ATOMS: atom_id res chain seq x y z
N MET A 1 -2.99 30.70 50.30
CA MET A 1 -2.83 32.13 50.63
C MET A 1 -1.41 32.52 50.25
N ALA A 2 -1.28 33.57 49.44
CA ALA A 2 -0.10 34.04 48.67
C ALA A 2 0.87 34.91 49.53
N PRO A 3 1.84 35.72 49.00
CA PRO A 3 2.37 35.88 47.63
C PRO A 3 3.92 36.19 47.51
N SER A 4 4.37 36.26 46.25
CA SER A 4 5.42 37.12 45.65
C SER A 4 6.91 36.94 45.96
N SER A 5 7.69 36.76 44.88
CA SER A 5 8.74 37.72 44.50
C SER A 5 8.96 37.71 42.99
N ASP A 6 8.71 38.86 42.39
CA ASP A 6 9.24 39.38 41.12
C ASP A 6 10.78 39.47 41.22
N ASP A 7 11.51 39.24 40.12
CA ASP A 7 12.47 40.21 39.56
C ASP A 7 13.28 39.65 38.36
N LEU A 8 13.11 40.35 37.23
CA LEU A 8 14.12 40.78 36.26
C LEU A 8 15.01 39.75 35.53
N ALA A 9 14.71 39.64 34.23
CA ALA A 9 15.63 39.21 33.20
C ALA A 9 16.89 40.08 33.09
N PRO A 10 18.01 39.51 32.64
CA PRO A 10 18.94 40.21 31.79
C PRO A 10 18.90 39.64 30.36
N SER A 11 18.71 40.56 29.42
CA SER A 11 18.99 40.39 27.99
C SER A 11 20.42 39.90 27.78
N SER A 12 20.59 38.96 26.85
CA SER A 12 21.85 38.79 26.14
C SER A 12 21.52 38.49 24.69
N ASP A 13 21.64 39.56 23.90
CA ASP A 13 21.74 39.58 22.46
C ASP A 13 23.06 38.92 22.08
N ASP A 14 23.04 37.78 21.38
CA ASP A 14 24.22 37.28 20.68
C ASP A 14 23.81 36.87 19.26
N LEU A 15 24.15 37.75 18.33
CA LEU A 15 23.96 37.64 16.90
C LEU A 15 24.85 36.51 16.36
N VAL A 16 24.25 35.40 15.96
CA VAL A 16 24.92 34.44 15.08
C VAL A 16 24.48 34.70 13.63
N PRO A 17 25.32 35.29 12.77
CA PRO A 17 25.11 35.23 11.34
C PRO A 17 25.75 33.92 10.84
N SER A 18 24.92 32.93 10.50
CA SER A 18 25.39 31.81 9.69
C SER A 18 24.52 31.74 8.44
N SER A 19 24.97 32.47 7.42
CA SER A 19 24.75 32.04 6.04
C SER A 19 25.53 30.77 5.82
N ASP A 20 24.86 29.69 5.42
CA ASP A 20 25.40 28.61 4.57
C ASP A 20 24.19 27.82 4.05
N ASP A 21 23.75 28.09 2.83
CA ASP A 21 24.18 27.46 1.59
C ASP A 21 23.43 26.14 1.31
N LEU A 22 22.60 26.22 0.26
CA LEU A 22 22.23 25.18 -0.68
C LEU A 22 22.06 23.74 -0.14
N VAL A 23 20.82 23.42 0.20
CA VAL A 23 20.30 22.11 -0.19
C VAL A 23 19.23 22.33 -1.25
N PRO A 24 19.48 22.05 -2.55
CA PRO A 24 18.37 21.62 -3.38
C PRO A 24 17.84 20.39 -2.66
N SER A 25 16.59 20.45 -2.19
CA SER A 25 15.89 19.23 -1.85
C SER A 25 15.85 18.45 -3.15
N SER A 26 16.83 17.57 -3.33
CA SER A 26 16.75 16.48 -4.28
C SER A 26 15.40 15.86 -4.00
N ASP A 27 14.50 16.04 -4.96
CA ASP A 27 13.35 15.16 -5.15
C ASP A 27 13.97 13.80 -5.51
N ASP A 28 14.57 13.18 -4.51
CA ASP A 28 14.96 11.80 -4.51
C ASP A 28 13.62 11.09 -4.45
N LEU A 29 13.04 10.92 -5.65
CA LEU A 29 12.06 9.91 -5.95
C LEU A 29 12.74 8.57 -5.67
N VAL A 30 12.98 8.30 -4.40
CA VAL A 30 12.98 6.95 -3.88
C VAL A 30 11.68 6.37 -4.42
N PRO A 31 11.71 5.35 -5.30
CA PRO A 31 10.55 4.50 -5.43
C PRO A 31 10.54 3.76 -4.11
N SER A 32 9.97 4.41 -3.09
CA SER A 32 9.77 3.76 -1.81
C SER A 32 8.82 2.63 -2.15
N SER A 33 9.38 1.43 -2.31
CA SER A 33 8.68 0.16 -2.17
C SER A 33 8.28 -0.01 -0.70
N ASP A 34 7.78 1.07 -0.11
CA ASP A 34 7.21 1.08 1.21
C ASP A 34 5.83 0.50 1.09
N ASP A 35 5.45 -0.17 2.15
CA ASP A 35 4.27 -0.97 2.29
C ASP A 35 3.03 -0.08 2.43
N LEU A 36 2.87 0.90 1.54
CA LEU A 36 1.75 1.82 1.55
C LEU A 36 0.54 1.04 1.11
N ALA A 37 -0.24 0.62 2.12
CA ALA A 37 -1.67 0.46 1.97
C ALA A 37 -2.16 1.53 0.98
N PRO A 38 -2.96 1.15 -0.04
CA PRO A 38 -3.38 2.06 -1.08
C PRO A 38 -3.93 3.32 -0.43
N SER A 39 -3.48 4.49 -0.91
CA SER A 39 -4.09 5.75 -0.50
C SER A 39 -5.60 5.67 -0.74
N SER A 40 -6.41 6.46 -0.02
CA SER A 40 -7.87 6.42 -0.21
C SER A 40 -8.26 6.64 -1.68
N ASP A 41 -7.53 7.48 -2.41
CA ASP A 41 -7.69 7.71 -3.84
C ASP A 41 -7.31 6.48 -4.69
N ASP A 42 -6.22 5.80 -4.36
CA ASP A 42 -5.82 4.54 -5.03
C ASP A 42 -6.84 3.42 -4.79
N TRP A 43 -7.41 3.36 -3.59
CA TRP A 43 -8.40 2.34 -3.23
C TRP A 43 -9.69 2.48 -4.03
N GLU A 44 -10.15 3.71 -4.26
CA GLU A 44 -11.34 3.97 -5.08
C GLU A 44 -11.12 3.59 -6.54
N LEU A 45 -9.93 3.85 -7.11
CA LEU A 45 -9.56 3.38 -8.44
C LEU A 45 -9.58 1.84 -8.53
N LEU A 46 -9.02 1.17 -7.52
CA LEU A 46 -9.02 -0.30 -7.46
C LEU A 46 -10.45 -0.85 -7.37
N LEU A 47 -11.34 -0.20 -6.63
CA LEU A 47 -12.76 -0.56 -6.56
C LEU A 47 -13.46 -0.37 -7.91
N ALA A 48 -13.14 0.70 -8.64
CA ALA A 48 -13.69 0.95 -9.98
C ALA A 48 -13.28 -0.16 -10.97
N ILE A 49 -12.03 -0.60 -10.94
CA ILE A 49 -11.54 -1.74 -11.73
C ILE A 49 -12.25 -3.04 -11.30
N ALA A 50 -12.34 -3.28 -9.99
CA ALA A 50 -12.97 -4.48 -9.43
C ALA A 50 -14.50 -4.51 -9.61
N ALA A 51 -15.15 -3.39 -9.91
CA ALA A 51 -16.61 -3.28 -10.03
C ALA A 51 -17.20 -4.27 -11.05
N ALA A 52 -16.47 -4.55 -12.14
CA ALA A 52 -16.87 -5.50 -13.17
C ALA A 52 -17.04 -6.94 -12.63
N VAL A 53 -16.25 -7.28 -11.61
CA VAL A 53 -16.29 -8.58 -10.92
C VAL A 53 -17.22 -8.55 -9.71
N ARG A 54 -17.17 -7.47 -8.94
CA ARG A 54 -17.91 -7.29 -7.69
C ARG A 54 -19.42 -7.25 -7.89
N ASN A 55 -19.88 -6.53 -8.91
CA ASN A 55 -21.31 -6.28 -9.15
C ASN A 55 -22.03 -7.43 -9.87
N LYS A 56 -21.30 -8.45 -10.33
CA LYS A 56 -21.87 -9.60 -11.04
C LYS A 56 -21.85 -10.83 -10.15
N SER A 57 -22.97 -11.53 -10.02
CA SER A 57 -23.03 -12.77 -9.23
C SER A 57 -22.12 -13.87 -9.78
N LYS A 58 -22.06 -13.99 -11.12
CA LYS A 58 -21.23 -14.96 -11.85
C LYS A 58 -20.35 -14.24 -12.88
N VAL A 59 -19.06 -14.53 -12.85
CA VAL A 59 -18.05 -13.96 -13.73
C VAL A 59 -17.24 -15.11 -14.34
N SER A 60 -16.80 -14.96 -15.58
CA SER A 60 -15.93 -15.97 -16.20
C SER A 60 -14.56 -15.98 -15.53
N THR A 61 -13.89 -17.13 -15.56
CA THR A 61 -12.55 -17.28 -14.99
C THR A 61 -11.56 -16.28 -15.59
N GLN A 62 -11.63 -16.06 -16.90
CA GLN A 62 -10.75 -15.12 -17.60
C GLN A 62 -10.92 -13.67 -17.14
N VAL A 63 -12.17 -13.23 -16.94
CA VAL A 63 -12.44 -11.86 -16.46
C VAL A 63 -11.97 -11.71 -15.01
N MET A 64 -12.17 -12.72 -14.16
CA MET A 64 -11.66 -12.72 -12.79
C MET A 64 -10.13 -12.65 -12.75
N GLU A 65 -9.44 -13.52 -13.48
CA GLU A 65 -7.97 -13.57 -13.53
C GLU A 65 -7.40 -12.25 -14.08
N ALA A 66 -7.97 -11.70 -15.16
CA ALA A 66 -7.55 -10.42 -15.73
C ALA A 66 -7.73 -9.26 -14.73
N THR A 67 -8.86 -9.22 -14.02
CA THR A 67 -9.11 -8.18 -13.01
C THR A 67 -8.12 -8.30 -11.86
N ILE A 68 -7.82 -9.52 -11.37
CA ILE A 68 -6.81 -9.76 -10.34
C ILE A 68 -5.44 -9.25 -10.78
N LEU A 69 -5.03 -9.53 -12.01
CA LEU A 69 -3.74 -9.03 -12.53
C LEU A 69 -3.69 -7.51 -12.57
N GLN A 70 -4.78 -6.87 -12.96
CA GLN A 70 -4.86 -5.42 -13.06
C GLN A 70 -4.81 -4.73 -11.69
N VAL A 71 -5.51 -5.27 -10.68
CA VAL A 71 -5.46 -4.69 -9.31
C VAL A 71 -4.14 -4.99 -8.60
N CYS A 72 -3.47 -6.10 -8.92
CA CYS A 72 -2.16 -6.47 -8.37
C CYS A 72 -0.99 -5.89 -9.19
N GLU A 73 -1.24 -5.07 -10.21
CA GLU A 73 -0.19 -4.52 -11.04
C GLU A 73 0.59 -3.43 -10.29
N GLY A 74 1.90 -3.64 -10.17
CA GLY A 74 2.83 -2.71 -9.52
C GLY A 74 2.64 -2.57 -8.01
N ARG A 75 1.87 -3.46 -7.37
CA ARG A 75 1.56 -3.39 -5.94
C ARG A 75 1.28 -4.75 -5.34
N PHE A 76 1.55 -4.88 -4.04
CA PHE A 76 1.24 -6.08 -3.28
C PHE A 76 -0.12 -5.94 -2.60
N LEU A 77 -1.04 -6.85 -2.91
CA LEU A 77 -2.34 -6.94 -2.24
C LEU A 77 -2.45 -8.21 -1.42
N SER A 78 -2.77 -8.04 -0.13
CA SER A 78 -3.07 -9.16 0.76
C SER A 78 -4.37 -9.86 0.36
N HIS A 79 -4.52 -11.11 0.79
CA HIS A 79 -5.77 -11.84 0.64
C HIS A 79 -7.00 -11.07 1.15
N LYS A 80 -6.91 -10.35 2.27
CA LYS A 80 -8.01 -9.54 2.84
C LYS A 80 -8.39 -8.40 1.91
N GLN A 81 -7.41 -7.65 1.40
CA GLN A 81 -7.66 -6.56 0.44
C GLN A 81 -8.31 -7.09 -0.85
N LEU A 82 -7.85 -8.22 -1.37
CA LEU A 82 -8.46 -8.84 -2.56
C LEU A 82 -9.89 -9.29 -2.32
N GLN A 83 -10.22 -9.82 -1.15
CA GLN A 83 -11.60 -10.13 -0.77
C GLN A 83 -12.47 -8.87 -0.74
N GLU A 84 -11.94 -7.80 -0.16
CA GLU A 84 -12.63 -6.53 -0.02
C GLU A 84 -12.81 -5.80 -1.36
N LEU A 85 -11.87 -5.90 -2.29
CA LEU A 85 -12.02 -5.34 -3.65
C LEU A 85 -13.02 -6.15 -4.48
N LEU A 86 -12.79 -7.46 -4.59
CA LEU A 86 -13.52 -8.32 -5.51
C LEU A 86 -14.88 -8.79 -4.98
N GLY A 87 -15.14 -8.60 -3.67
CA GLY A 87 -16.37 -9.03 -3.01
C GLY A 87 -16.49 -10.55 -2.95
N ARG A 88 -15.38 -11.28 -2.80
CA ARG A 88 -15.33 -12.75 -2.83
C ARG A 88 -14.75 -13.32 -1.55
N SER A 89 -15.09 -14.59 -1.28
CA SER A 89 -14.54 -15.30 -0.14
C SER A 89 -13.07 -15.68 -0.37
N TYR A 90 -12.31 -15.73 0.72
CA TYR A 90 -10.91 -16.17 0.72
C TYR A 90 -10.74 -17.53 0.03
N ASN A 91 -11.56 -18.52 0.39
CA ASN A 91 -11.45 -19.88 -0.14
C ASN A 91 -11.65 -19.91 -1.65
N THR A 92 -12.64 -19.16 -2.16
CA THR A 92 -12.89 -19.04 -3.60
C THR A 92 -11.69 -18.43 -4.32
N LEU A 93 -11.16 -17.32 -3.80
CA LEU A 93 -10.01 -16.65 -4.41
C LEU A 93 -8.77 -17.54 -4.38
N ARG A 94 -8.43 -18.11 -3.22
CA ARG A 94 -7.23 -18.93 -3.03
C ARG A 94 -7.26 -20.21 -3.85
N LEU A 95 -8.31 -21.01 -3.74
CA LEU A 95 -8.39 -22.33 -4.39
C LEU A 95 -8.68 -22.21 -5.89
N GLY A 96 -9.52 -21.24 -6.28
CA GLY A 96 -9.96 -21.08 -7.66
C GLY A 96 -8.98 -20.33 -8.56
N TYR A 97 -8.30 -19.30 -8.02
CA TYR A 97 -7.59 -18.33 -8.85
C TYR A 97 -6.15 -18.11 -8.37
N LEU A 98 -5.93 -17.59 -7.16
CA LEU A 98 -4.62 -17.14 -6.71
C LEU A 98 -3.56 -18.26 -6.72
N SER A 99 -3.89 -19.46 -6.21
CA SER A 99 -2.93 -20.57 -6.21
C SER A 99 -2.58 -21.03 -7.64
N LYS A 100 -3.56 -21.00 -8.55
CA LYS A 100 -3.37 -21.34 -9.96
C LYS A 100 -2.51 -20.30 -10.66
N MET A 101 -2.80 -19.02 -10.47
CA MET A 101 -2.07 -17.90 -11.09
C MET A 101 -0.62 -17.82 -10.60
N VAL A 102 -0.36 -18.09 -9.31
CA VAL A 102 1.01 -18.21 -8.78
C VAL A 102 1.74 -19.39 -9.42
N LYS A 103 1.09 -20.55 -9.54
CA LYS A 103 1.68 -21.73 -10.19
C LYS A 103 1.97 -21.52 -11.67
N MET A 104 1.12 -20.76 -12.37
CA MET A 104 1.32 -20.39 -13.78
C MET A 104 2.33 -19.24 -13.94
N GLY A 105 2.86 -18.68 -12.85
CA GLY A 105 3.82 -17.59 -12.88
C GLY A 105 3.24 -16.24 -13.29
N GLN A 106 1.91 -16.06 -13.23
CA GLN A 106 1.26 -14.77 -13.51
C GLN A 106 1.26 -13.86 -12.27
N LEU A 107 1.20 -14.47 -11.09
CA LEU A 107 1.34 -13.78 -9.81
C LEU A 107 2.59 -14.26 -9.09
N GLU A 108 3.16 -13.40 -8.27
CA GLU A 108 4.21 -13.71 -7.33
C GLU A 108 3.77 -13.43 -5.89
N LEU A 109 4.39 -14.13 -4.95
CA LEU A 109 4.17 -13.95 -3.52
C LEU A 109 5.18 -12.94 -3.00
N ARG A 110 4.73 -12.05 -2.12
CA ARG A 110 5.62 -11.12 -1.40
C ARG A 110 6.70 -11.84 -0.61
N TYR A 111 6.33 -12.93 0.06
CA TYR A 111 7.24 -13.77 0.84
C TYR A 111 7.25 -15.19 0.28
N PRO A 112 7.98 -15.46 -0.82
CA PRO A 112 7.96 -16.77 -1.47
C PRO A 112 8.59 -17.87 -0.60
N ASN A 113 9.58 -17.52 0.23
CA ASN A 113 10.27 -18.46 1.12
C ASN A 113 9.47 -18.78 2.40
N LYS A 114 8.39 -18.03 2.70
CA LYS A 114 7.56 -18.22 3.89
C LYS A 114 6.08 -18.08 3.54
N LEU A 115 5.47 -19.18 3.11
CA LEU A 115 4.08 -19.21 2.64
C LEU A 115 3.06 -18.77 3.71
N THR A 116 3.37 -18.98 4.99
CA THR A 116 2.51 -18.64 6.14
C THR A 116 2.83 -17.27 6.76
N HIS A 117 3.51 -16.39 6.02
CA HIS A 117 3.81 -15.04 6.51
C HIS A 117 2.51 -14.26 6.80
N PRO A 118 2.41 -13.52 7.93
CA PRO A 118 1.21 -12.73 8.24
C PRO A 118 0.94 -11.67 7.18
N ASP A 119 1.99 -11.00 6.69
CA ASP A 119 1.91 -9.97 5.64
C ASP A 119 2.03 -10.55 4.22
N GLN A 120 1.61 -11.81 4.03
CA GLN A 120 1.62 -12.40 2.71
C GLN A 120 0.67 -11.66 1.77
N ALA A 121 1.18 -11.35 0.58
CA ALA A 121 0.47 -10.61 -0.45
C ALA A 121 0.86 -11.11 -1.84
N TYR A 122 0.06 -10.72 -2.82
CA TYR A 122 0.19 -11.10 -4.22
C TYR A 122 0.49 -9.87 -5.08
N SER A 123 1.40 -10.00 -6.04
CA SER A 123 1.71 -8.99 -7.05
C SER A 123 1.71 -9.64 -8.43
N THR A 124 1.41 -8.86 -9.47
CA THR A 124 1.53 -9.33 -10.86
C THR A 124 3.00 -9.44 -11.24
N LYS A 125 3.38 -10.62 -11.74
CA LYS A 125 4.74 -10.90 -12.20
C LYS A 125 4.93 -10.29 -13.59
N LYS A 126 5.95 -9.44 -13.74
CA LYS A 126 6.36 -8.85 -15.04
C LYS A 126 7.24 -9.80 -15.85
#